data_AF-A0A6J4HB99-F1
#
_entry.id   AF-A0A6J4HB99-F1
#
_cell.length_a   1.000
_cell.length_b   1.000
_cell.length_c   1.000
_cell.angle_alpha   90.00
_cell.angle_beta   90.00
_cell.angle_gamma   90.00
#
_symmetry.space_group_name_H-M   'P 1'
#
loop_
_entity.id
_entity.type
_entity.pdbx_description
1 polymer ?
#
loop_
_entity_poly.entity_id
_entity_poly.type
_entity_poly.pdbx_seq_one_letter_code
_entity_poly.pdbx_strand_id
1 'polypeptide(L)'
;MRRSIDDARDAHPPGDVEQPPSSWMVGLSDDCDGCGDLRVTLTVEEVSAAGTGIVAHLDADGARRLRAAVADALAEVGEAPGR
;
A
#
# COMPACT_ATOMS: atom_id res chain seq x y z
N MET A 1 -17.15 5.23 6.69
CA MET A 1 -16.95 3.77 6.55
C MET A 1 -15.53 3.47 6.12
N ARG A 2 -14.84 2.62 6.89
CA ARG A 2 -13.50 2.15 6.59
C ARG A 2 -13.50 0.63 6.46
N ARG A 3 -12.89 0.09 5.40
CA ARG A 3 -12.88 -1.35 5.11
C ARG A 3 -11.50 -1.79 4.65
N SER A 4 -10.94 -2.82 5.29
CA SER A 4 -9.74 -3.50 4.79
C SER A 4 -10.09 -4.38 3.59
N ILE A 5 -9.23 -4.37 2.57
CA ILE A 5 -9.30 -5.25 1.40
C ILE A 5 -8.27 -6.37 1.52
N ASP A 6 -7.03 -6.02 1.83
CA ASP A 6 -5.92 -6.97 2.06
C ASP A 6 -4.80 -6.31 2.88
N ASP A 7 -4.02 -7.13 3.58
CA ASP A 7 -2.85 -6.69 4.33
C ASP A 7 -1.81 -7.81 4.46
N ALA A 8 -0.53 -7.43 4.44
CA ALA A 8 0.57 -8.37 4.65
C ALA A 8 1.82 -7.67 5.17
N ARG A 9 2.79 -8.49 5.58
CA ARG A 9 4.18 -8.05 5.79
C ARG A 9 4.96 -8.20 4.49
N ASP A 10 5.93 -7.33 4.28
CA ASP A 10 6.91 -7.54 3.22
C ASP A 10 7.81 -8.75 3.53
N ALA A 11 8.64 -9.09 2.55
CA ALA A 11 9.60 -10.17 2.66
C ALA A 11 11.00 -9.67 3.07
N HIS A 12 11.13 -8.45 3.57
CA HIS A 12 12.43 -7.90 3.94
C HIS A 12 12.98 -8.64 5.17
N PRO A 13 14.27 -9.04 5.19
CA PRO A 13 14.82 -9.79 6.31
C PRO A 13 14.73 -9.02 7.63
N PRO A 14 14.44 -9.70 8.75
CA PRO A 14 14.52 -9.07 10.06
C PRO A 14 15.98 -8.73 10.40
N GLY A 15 16.17 -7.64 11.16
CA GLY A 15 17.48 -7.24 11.68
C GLY A 15 18.30 -6.33 10.77
N ASP A 16 17.79 -5.97 9.59
CA ASP A 16 18.28 -4.82 8.85
C ASP A 16 17.86 -3.53 9.57
N VAL A 17 18.86 -2.85 10.15
CA VAL A 17 18.65 -1.63 10.95
C VAL A 17 18.50 -0.37 10.11
N GLU A 18 18.94 -0.41 8.85
CA GLU A 18 18.79 0.72 7.92
C GLU A 18 17.44 0.65 7.19
N GLN A 19 16.96 -0.55 6.93
CA GLN A 19 15.68 -0.81 6.26
C GLN A 19 14.89 -1.82 7.09
N PRO A 20 14.14 -1.37 8.11
CA PRO A 20 13.34 -2.29 8.90
C PRO A 20 12.18 -2.86 8.06
N PRO A 21 11.73 -4.10 8.34
CA PRO A 21 10.64 -4.72 7.61
C PRO A 21 9.34 -3.94 7.79
N SER A 22 8.58 -3.83 6.71
CA SER A 22 7.32 -3.09 6.66
C SER A 22 6.12 -4.02 6.55
N SER A 23 4.98 -3.55 7.05
CA SER A 23 3.66 -4.06 6.69
C SER A 23 2.93 -3.07 5.80
N TRP A 24 2.07 -3.60 4.94
CA TRP A 24 1.20 -2.81 4.09
C TRP A 24 -0.25 -3.26 4.24
N MET A 25 -1.17 -2.32 4.00
CA MET A 25 -2.60 -2.60 3.94
C MET A 25 -3.24 -1.77 2.82
N VAL A 26 -4.10 -2.42 2.05
CA VAL A 26 -4.98 -1.78 1.07
C VAL A 26 -6.39 -1.76 1.63
N GLY A 27 -6.98 -0.56 1.66
CA GLY A 27 -8.30 -0.34 2.23
C GLY A 27 -9.14 0.66 1.44
N LEU A 28 -10.36 0.87 1.92
CA LEU A 28 -11.26 1.91 1.46
C LEU A 28 -11.58 2.85 2.62
N SER A 29 -11.59 4.15 2.35
CA SER A 29 -11.94 5.17 3.33
C SER A 29 -12.73 6.33 2.72
N ASP A 30 -13.79 6.76 3.39
CA ASP A 30 -14.58 7.97 3.08
C ASP A 30 -14.28 9.14 4.03
N ASP A 31 -13.28 8.99 4.93
CA ASP A 31 -12.89 9.97 5.96
C ASP A 31 -11.88 11.02 5.48
N CYS A 32 -11.61 11.09 4.17
CA CYS A 32 -10.73 12.11 3.63
C CYS A 32 -11.47 13.44 3.47
N ASP A 33 -11.23 14.36 4.40
CA ASP A 33 -11.72 15.73 4.32
C ASP A 33 -11.20 16.43 3.05
N GLY A 34 -12.12 16.93 2.24
CA GLY A 34 -11.81 17.62 0.97
C GLY A 34 -11.61 16.69 -0.23
N CYS A 35 -11.63 15.37 -0.07
CA CYS A 35 -11.53 14.43 -1.19
C CYS A 35 -12.82 14.32 -2.03
N GLY A 36 -13.99 14.65 -1.46
CA GLY A 36 -15.28 14.64 -2.14
C GLY A 36 -15.88 13.24 -2.39
N ASP A 37 -15.06 12.19 -2.41
CA ASP A 37 -15.44 10.80 -2.75
C ASP A 37 -14.66 9.76 -1.93
N LEU A 38 -15.10 8.50 -2.00
CA LEU A 38 -14.41 7.33 -1.45
C LEU A 38 -12.98 7.19 -2.01
N ARG A 39 -12.01 6.90 -1.14
CA ARG A 39 -10.60 6.71 -1.48
C ARG A 39 -10.15 5.27 -1.26
N VAL A 40 -9.22 4.84 -2.11
CA VAL A 40 -8.37 3.68 -1.81
C VAL A 40 -7.26 4.16 -0.89
N THR A 41 -7.08 3.51 0.25
CA THR A 41 -5.97 3.81 1.16
C THR A 41 -4.87 2.77 0.98
N LEU A 42 -3.63 3.21 0.81
CA LEU A 42 -2.44 2.38 0.97
C LEU A 42 -1.72 2.84 2.23
N THR A 43 -1.71 1.99 3.25
CA THR A 43 -0.88 2.18 4.44
C THR A 43 0.41 1.41 4.25
N VAL A 44 1.54 2.05 4.52
CA VAL A 44 2.85 1.39 4.66
C VAL A 44 3.46 1.84 5.98
N GLU A 45 3.78 0.88 6.85
CA GLU A 45 4.29 1.14 8.18
C GLU A 45 5.34 0.11 8.59
N GLU A 46 6.28 0.51 9.44
CA GLU A 46 7.26 -0.41 10.02
C GLU A 46 6.56 -1.41 10.95
N VAL A 47 6.91 -2.70 10.86
CA VAL A 47 6.26 -3.78 11.64
C VAL A 47 6.38 -3.55 13.15
N SER A 48 7.47 -2.95 13.64
CA SER A 48 7.68 -2.64 15.06
C SER A 48 7.09 -1.31 15.53
N ALA A 49 6.60 -0.48 14.62
CA ALA A 49 6.11 0.87 14.92
C ALA A 49 4.72 1.11 14.33
N ALA A 50 3.78 0.23 14.66
CA ALA A 50 2.41 0.34 14.16
C ALA A 50 1.77 1.70 14.50
N GLY A 51 1.11 2.32 13.52
CA GLY A 51 0.48 3.63 13.61
C GLY A 51 1.39 4.82 13.33
N THR A 52 2.68 4.61 13.03
CA THR A 52 3.61 5.70 12.66
C THR A 52 3.93 5.76 11.16
N GLY A 53 3.33 4.88 10.36
CA GLY A 53 3.52 4.82 8.92
C GLY A 53 2.83 5.94 8.15
N ILE A 54 2.90 5.84 6.82
CA ILE A 54 2.28 6.78 5.89
C ILE A 54 1.02 6.14 5.31
N VAL A 55 -0.05 6.92 5.23
CA VAL A 55 -1.29 6.54 4.55
C VAL A 55 -1.46 7.40 3.30
N ALA A 56 -1.38 6.77 2.14
CA ALA A 56 -1.73 7.41 0.87
C ALA A 56 -3.23 7.30 0.62
N HIS A 57 -3.89 8.43 0.35
CA HIS A 57 -5.30 8.48 -0.05
C HIS A 57 -5.40 8.65 -1.56
N LEU A 58 -5.64 7.54 -2.27
CA LEU A 58 -5.65 7.48 -3.72
C LEU A 58 -7.09 7.59 -4.25
N ASP A 59 -7.28 8.47 -5.23
CA ASP A 59 -8.45 8.40 -6.10
C ASP A 59 -8.34 7.18 -7.04
N ALA A 60 -9.38 6.96 -7.85
CA ALA A 60 -9.41 5.80 -8.74
C ALA A 60 -8.28 5.83 -9.78
N ASP A 61 -7.86 7.01 -10.24
CA ASP A 61 -6.81 7.14 -11.26
C ASP A 61 -5.41 6.91 -10.67
N GLY A 62 -5.14 7.46 -9.49
CA GLY A 62 -3.92 7.20 -8.73
C GLY A 62 -3.78 5.73 -8.35
N ALA A 63 -4.87 5.08 -7.92
CA ALA A 63 -4.88 3.65 -7.62
C ALA A 63 -4.60 2.79 -8.88
N ARG A 64 -5.19 3.13 -10.03
CA ARG A 64 -4.89 2.45 -11.30
C ARG A 64 -3.45 2.64 -11.73
N ARG A 65 -2.90 3.85 -11.57
CA ARG A 65 -1.51 4.16 -11.92
C ARG A 65 -0.53 3.39 -11.03
N LEU A 66 -0.80 3.31 -9.72
CA LEU A 66 0.01 2.49 -8.81
C LEU A 66 -0.03 1.01 -9.21
N ARG A 67 -1.22 0.46 -9.49
CA ARG A 67 -1.36 -0.93 -9.94
C ARG A 67 -0.56 -1.20 -11.22
N ALA A 68 -0.61 -0.30 -12.19
CA ALA A 68 0.17 -0.43 -13.42
C ALA A 68 1.68 -0.43 -13.16
N ALA A 69 2.17 0.49 -12.30
CA ALA A 69 3.59 0.53 -11.95
C ALA A 69 4.07 -0.75 -11.25
N VAL A 70 3.25 -1.35 -10.37
CA VAL A 70 3.56 -2.65 -9.75
C VAL A 70 3.56 -3.77 -10.79
N ALA A 71 2.59 -3.80 -11.69
CA ALA A 71 2.52 -4.79 -12.77
C ALA A 71 3.74 -4.71 -13.70
N ASP A 72 4.18 -3.50 -14.06
CA ASP A 72 5.40 -3.27 -14.84
C ASP A 72 6.65 -3.76 -14.07
N ALA A 73 6.75 -3.44 -12.77
CA ALA A 73 7.87 -3.90 -11.94
C ALA A 73 7.92 -5.44 -11.81
N LEU A 74 6.76 -6.11 -11.72
CA LEU A 74 6.67 -7.57 -11.73
C LEU A 74 7.19 -8.16 -13.05
N ALA A 75 6.83 -7.55 -14.18
CA ALA A 75 7.32 -7.96 -15.49
C ALA A 75 8.86 -7.88 -15.56
N GLU A 76 9.44 -6.79 -15.05
CA GLU A 76 10.89 -6.56 -15.06
C GLU A 76 11.67 -7.58 -14.22
N VAL A 77 11.06 -8.11 -13.14
CA VAL A 77 11.67 -9.19 -12.32
C VAL A 77 11.35 -10.59 -12.83
N GLY A 78 10.71 -10.71 -14.00
CA GLY A 78 10.41 -11.99 -14.65
C GLY A 78 9.16 -12.71 -14.13
N GLU A 79 8.33 -12.02 -13.36
CA GLU A 79 7.08 -12.54 -12.81
C GLU A 79 5.87 -12.18 -13.68
N ALA A 80 4.76 -12.89 -13.47
CA ALA A 80 3.50 -12.54 -14.11
C ALA A 80 2.98 -11.18 -13.57
N PRO A 81 2.65 -10.20 -14.44
CA PRO A 81 2.21 -8.86 -14.01
C PRO A 81 0.95 -8.80 -13.13
N GLY A 82 0.22 -9.90 -13.00
CA GLY A 82 -1.02 -9.97 -12.22
C GLY A 82 -2.23 -9.37 -12.96
N ARG A 83 -3.30 -9.10 -12.20
CA ARG A 83 -4.61 -8.66 -12.69
C ARG A 83 -4.89 -7.20 -12.39
#